data_AF-A0A968MXY8-F1
#
_entry.id   AF-A0A968MXY8-F1
#
_cell.length_a   1.000
_cell.length_b   1.000
_cell.length_c   1.000
_cell.angle_alpha   90.00
_cell.angle_beta   90.00
_cell.angle_gamma   90.00
#
_symmetry.space_group_name_H-M   'P 1'
#
loop_
_entity.id
_entity.type
_entity.pdbx_description
1 polymer ?
#
loop_
_entity_poly.entity_id
_entity_poly.type
_entity_poly.pdbx_seq_one_letter_code
_entity_poly.pdbx_strand_id
1 'polypeptide(L)'
;MQYFTGKPAGNEVPVAVDNELLDAQIQSLQGGEFISRGINGKGIRIAVFDGGFPGVDNSPVFEHLRQNNQIVKTYDFVKKTEFVYDYMTHGTSVLSCITGVYGNKNVGLATGAEFLLARTEIKPEIKVEEEYWMAAMEWADQNGADIISSSLGYTDKRYTVKQMNGRSTLVSQAASIAARKGILVINAMGNDGRENWEVMGAPADVDSVLSIGGVDPFTGYHINFSSFGPTSDYRLKPNICAPGSAMIASSSSMKKGYGTSYSTPLITGFAACVWQMNREKSSMEIFSLMEQSGHLYPYFDYAHGYGIPQASYFFNECKKKKDPGAVSFVKDDDFVTITVSDLSAASEKYMNYLYYHIQNPDGVLDYYAVLGVLQNDVVSVPLENLGEGYVLRAYYKGTVTEMNF
;
A
#
# COMPACT_ATOMS: atom_id res chain seq x y z
N MET A 1 1.50 3.65 18.99
CA MET A 1 1.61 3.94 17.56
C MET A 1 3.05 3.62 17.18
N GLN A 2 3.27 3.29 15.93
CA GLN A 2 4.61 3.17 15.39
C GLN A 2 4.55 4.05 14.15
N TYR A 3 5.43 5.05 14.06
CA TYR A 3 5.79 5.49 12.72
C TYR A 3 6.28 4.24 12.03
N PHE A 4 5.60 3.83 10.96
CA PHE A 4 5.97 2.66 10.21
C PHE A 4 7.19 2.99 9.36
N THR A 5 8.29 3.34 10.04
CA THR A 5 9.65 3.45 9.53
C THR A 5 10.48 2.34 10.17
N GLY A 6 11.23 1.57 9.38
CA GLY A 6 12.26 0.68 9.95
C GLY A 6 13.24 1.47 10.84
N LYS A 7 13.75 0.86 11.92
CA LYS A 7 14.62 1.48 12.94
C LYS A 7 15.62 2.51 12.37
N PRO A 8 15.91 3.63 13.09
CA PRO A 8 16.79 4.67 12.61
C PRO A 8 18.24 4.16 12.53
N ALA A 9 18.82 4.12 11.34
CA ALA A 9 20.27 4.14 11.20
C ALA A 9 20.75 5.57 11.53
N GLY A 10 21.76 5.66 12.40
CA GLY A 10 22.27 6.91 12.97
C GLY A 10 22.82 7.93 11.97
N ASN A 11 23.13 9.12 12.51
CA ASN A 11 23.79 10.29 11.92
C ASN A 11 23.65 10.47 10.40
N GLU A 12 22.86 11.49 10.04
CA GLU A 12 22.56 11.90 8.66
C GLU A 12 23.82 12.21 7.85
N VAL A 13 24.33 11.21 7.15
CA VAL A 13 25.30 11.38 6.06
C VAL A 13 24.49 11.59 4.77
N PRO A 14 24.76 12.64 3.98
CA PRO A 14 24.16 12.78 2.65
C PRO A 14 24.56 11.57 1.79
N VAL A 15 23.61 10.68 1.55
CA VAL A 15 23.82 9.53 0.65
C VAL A 15 23.59 10.02 -0.78
N ALA A 16 24.45 9.64 -1.72
CA ALA A 16 24.20 9.84 -3.14
C ALA A 16 22.82 9.25 -3.49
N VAL A 17 22.03 9.96 -4.30
CA VAL A 17 20.70 9.50 -4.69
C VAL A 17 20.80 8.17 -5.41
N ASP A 18 20.17 7.15 -4.84
CA ASP A 18 20.03 5.82 -5.47
C ASP A 18 19.01 5.94 -6.60
N ASN A 19 19.52 6.18 -7.81
CA ASN A 19 18.71 6.33 -9.01
C ASN A 19 17.97 5.04 -9.36
N GLU A 20 18.53 3.86 -9.05
CA GLU A 20 17.86 2.61 -9.35
C GLU A 20 16.62 2.44 -8.47
N LEU A 21 16.73 2.75 -7.18
CA LEU A 21 15.59 2.72 -6.27
C LEU A 21 14.54 3.78 -6.62
N LEU A 22 14.97 5.01 -6.95
CA LEU A 22 14.06 6.08 -7.37
C LEU A 22 13.28 5.69 -8.64
N ASP A 23 13.91 5.00 -9.59
CA ASP A 23 13.22 4.53 -10.79
C ASP A 23 12.31 3.33 -10.46
N ALA A 24 12.79 2.39 -9.63
CA ALA A 24 12.05 1.19 -9.26
C ALA A 24 10.73 1.49 -8.52
N GLN A 25 10.70 2.51 -7.65
CA GLN A 25 9.49 2.82 -6.89
C GLN A 25 8.31 3.28 -7.77
N ILE A 26 8.61 3.91 -8.92
CA ILE A 26 7.61 4.31 -9.91
C ILE A 26 7.38 3.20 -10.95
N GLN A 27 8.43 2.51 -11.38
CA GLN A 27 8.35 1.44 -12.38
C GLN A 27 7.59 0.21 -11.87
N SER A 28 7.68 -0.14 -10.59
CA SER A 28 6.91 -1.26 -10.00
C SER A 28 5.39 -1.10 -10.14
N LEU A 29 4.92 0.15 -10.21
CA LEU A 29 3.52 0.53 -10.44
C LEU A 29 3.22 0.76 -11.93
N GLN A 30 4.20 0.57 -12.82
CA GLN A 30 4.15 0.98 -14.23
C GLN A 30 3.81 2.47 -14.41
N GLY A 31 4.25 3.32 -13.47
CA GLY A 31 3.88 4.75 -13.45
C GLY A 31 4.26 5.54 -14.70
N GLY A 32 5.20 5.02 -15.51
CA GLY A 32 5.53 5.58 -16.83
C GLY A 32 4.32 5.66 -17.78
N GLU A 33 3.33 4.78 -17.64
CA GLU A 33 2.10 4.82 -18.43
C GLU A 33 1.28 6.09 -18.16
N PHE A 34 1.22 6.51 -16.89
CA PHE A 34 0.56 7.76 -16.49
C PHE A 34 1.37 8.98 -16.91
N ILE A 35 2.68 8.96 -16.63
CA ILE A 35 3.59 10.08 -16.92
C ILE A 35 3.59 10.42 -18.42
N SER A 36 3.72 9.41 -19.29
CA SER A 36 3.75 9.60 -20.75
C SER A 36 2.44 10.15 -21.32
N ARG A 37 1.32 9.95 -20.62
CA ARG A 37 -0.02 10.42 -21.00
C ARG A 37 -0.45 11.70 -20.29
N GLY A 38 0.43 12.30 -19.49
CA GLY A 38 0.13 13.54 -18.75
C GLY A 38 -0.92 13.34 -17.63
N ILE A 39 -1.08 12.12 -17.14
CA ILE A 39 -1.95 11.81 -16.01
C ILE A 39 -1.11 11.92 -14.75
N ASN A 40 -1.48 12.83 -13.86
CA ASN A 40 -0.66 13.22 -12.71
C ASN A 40 -1.49 13.58 -11.46
N GLY A 41 -2.72 13.05 -11.35
CA GLY A 41 -3.62 13.32 -10.23
C GLY A 41 -4.33 14.68 -10.30
N LYS A 42 -4.30 15.38 -11.43
CA LYS A 42 -4.96 16.69 -11.57
C LYS A 42 -6.46 16.60 -11.29
N GLY A 43 -6.96 17.53 -10.47
CA GLY A 43 -8.37 17.58 -10.07
C GLY A 43 -8.75 16.65 -8.93
N ILE A 44 -7.76 16.01 -8.30
CA ILE A 44 -7.92 15.23 -7.07
C ILE A 44 -7.33 16.02 -5.90
N ARG A 45 -8.09 16.12 -4.80
CA ARG A 45 -7.64 16.70 -3.54
C ARG A 45 -7.30 15.61 -2.53
N ILE A 46 -6.08 15.67 -2.00
CA ILE A 46 -5.52 14.64 -1.12
C ILE A 46 -5.22 15.28 0.24
N ALA A 47 -5.83 14.74 1.29
CA ALA A 47 -5.48 15.07 2.66
C ALA A 47 -4.41 14.10 3.19
N VAL A 48 -3.30 14.65 3.69
CA VAL A 48 -2.18 13.87 4.23
C VAL A 48 -2.12 14.07 5.73
N PHE A 49 -2.35 13.00 6.50
CA PHE A 49 -2.33 13.02 7.97
C PHE A 49 -1.01 12.46 8.45
N ASP A 50 -0.21 13.28 9.14
CA ASP A 50 1.11 12.88 9.60
C ASP A 50 1.57 13.67 10.85
N GLY A 51 2.83 13.49 11.27
CA GLY A 51 3.43 14.22 12.39
C GLY A 51 3.89 15.64 12.05
N GLY A 52 4.09 15.98 10.78
CA GLY A 52 4.56 17.32 10.40
C GLY A 52 5.22 17.33 9.02
N PHE A 53 5.46 18.53 8.51
CA PHE A 53 5.90 18.73 7.12
C PHE A 53 7.11 19.68 7.01
N PRO A 54 8.14 19.60 7.87
CA PRO A 54 9.27 20.51 7.83
C PRO A 54 10.01 20.41 6.49
N GLY A 55 10.27 21.56 5.87
CA GLY A 55 10.96 21.67 4.58
C GLY A 55 10.03 21.59 3.37
N VAL A 56 8.74 21.28 3.51
CA VAL A 56 7.81 21.33 2.36
C VAL A 56 7.64 22.76 1.82
N ASP A 57 7.79 23.76 2.68
CA ASP A 57 7.71 25.19 2.37
C ASP A 57 8.95 25.75 1.65
N ASN A 58 10.07 25.03 1.61
CA ASN A 58 11.32 25.54 1.05
C ASN A 58 12.10 24.55 0.15
N SER A 59 11.88 23.24 0.28
CA SER A 59 12.63 22.23 -0.46
C SER A 59 12.31 22.28 -1.96
N PRO A 60 13.31 22.15 -2.85
CA PRO A 60 13.10 22.06 -4.30
C PRO A 60 12.18 20.90 -4.71
N VAL A 61 12.10 19.83 -3.89
CA VAL A 61 11.26 18.65 -4.19
C VAL A 61 9.77 18.98 -4.30
N PHE A 62 9.35 20.06 -3.62
CA PHE A 62 7.96 20.52 -3.57
C PHE A 62 7.79 21.90 -4.23
N GLU A 63 8.78 22.37 -4.98
CA GLU A 63 8.74 23.70 -5.59
C GLU A 63 7.55 23.86 -6.54
N HIS A 64 7.22 22.82 -7.31
CA HIS A 64 6.05 22.82 -8.20
C HIS A 64 4.75 23.04 -7.42
N LEU A 65 4.61 22.46 -6.22
CA LEU A 65 3.41 22.65 -5.41
C LEU A 65 3.22 24.12 -5.01
N ARG A 66 4.31 24.79 -4.62
CA ARG A 66 4.29 26.20 -4.21
C ARG A 66 4.05 27.12 -5.39
N GLN A 67 4.70 26.87 -6.53
CA GLN A 67 4.52 27.67 -7.75
C GLN A 67 3.09 27.55 -8.31
N ASN A 68 2.45 26.40 -8.14
CA ASN A 68 1.12 26.13 -8.67
C ASN A 68 -0.02 26.30 -7.64
N ASN A 69 0.27 26.76 -6.41
CA ASN A 69 -0.69 26.87 -5.31
C ASN A 69 -1.43 25.55 -5.00
N GLN A 70 -0.73 24.42 -5.08
CA GLN A 70 -1.31 23.09 -4.86
C GLN A 70 -1.41 22.70 -3.39
N ILE A 71 -0.77 23.42 -2.46
CA ILE A 71 -1.02 23.26 -1.02
C ILE A 71 -2.19 24.18 -0.67
N VAL A 72 -3.39 23.62 -0.62
CA VAL A 72 -4.64 24.37 -0.47
C VAL A 72 -4.84 24.83 0.97
N LYS A 73 -4.54 23.96 1.93
CA LYS A 73 -4.70 24.27 3.35
C LYS A 73 -3.81 23.40 4.22
N THR A 74 -3.47 23.93 5.39
CA THR A 74 -2.69 23.23 6.40
C THR A 74 -3.30 23.43 7.77
N TYR A 75 -3.23 22.43 8.65
CA TYR A 75 -3.68 22.55 10.02
C TYR A 75 -2.95 21.60 10.97
N ASP A 76 -2.46 22.14 12.07
CA ASP A 76 -1.89 21.41 13.20
C ASP A 76 -2.97 21.25 14.28
N PHE A 77 -3.47 20.04 14.43
CA PHE A 77 -4.52 19.71 15.41
C PHE A 77 -3.98 19.66 16.85
N VAL A 78 -2.67 19.48 17.01
CA VAL A 78 -1.99 19.47 18.31
C VAL A 78 -1.84 20.89 18.85
N LYS A 79 -1.38 21.83 18.01
CA LYS A 79 -1.14 23.23 18.38
C LYS A 79 -2.29 24.18 18.04
N LYS A 80 -3.29 23.73 17.28
CA LYS A 80 -4.45 24.51 16.81
C LYS A 80 -4.06 25.74 16.00
N THR A 81 -3.20 25.54 15.00
CA THR A 81 -2.64 26.58 14.12
C THR A 81 -2.56 26.05 12.69
N GLU A 82 -2.50 26.93 11.69
CA GLU A 82 -2.29 26.51 10.30
C GLU A 82 -0.83 26.10 10.01
N PHE A 83 0.11 26.44 10.88
CA PHE A 83 1.52 26.15 10.67
C PHE A 83 1.85 24.67 10.94
N VAL A 84 2.23 23.93 9.89
CA VAL A 84 2.55 22.48 9.95
C VAL A 84 4.00 22.15 9.54
N TYR A 85 4.80 23.15 9.18
CA TYR A 85 6.16 22.98 8.65
C TYR A 85 7.21 22.77 9.77
N ASP A 86 6.81 22.14 10.87
CA ASP A 86 7.68 21.81 12.00
C ASP A 86 7.56 20.34 12.44
N TYR A 87 8.23 20.04 13.56
CA TYR A 87 8.08 18.82 14.34
C TYR A 87 8.75 17.56 13.77
N MET A 88 8.13 16.85 12.83
CA MET A 88 8.63 15.56 12.35
C MET A 88 8.71 15.51 10.83
N THR A 89 9.85 15.08 10.31
CA THR A 89 10.12 14.99 8.87
C THR A 89 9.36 13.87 8.16
N HIS A 90 8.65 13.00 8.89
CA HIS A 90 7.95 11.86 8.32
C HIS A 90 6.88 12.29 7.30
N GLY A 91 6.08 13.32 7.60
CA GLY A 91 5.07 13.82 6.66
C GLY A 91 5.69 14.46 5.42
N THR A 92 6.85 15.10 5.52
CA THR A 92 7.66 15.54 4.36
C THR A 92 8.04 14.35 3.49
N SER A 93 8.54 13.27 4.10
CA SER A 93 8.93 12.05 3.39
C SER A 93 7.73 11.36 2.73
N VAL A 94 6.60 11.26 3.44
CA VAL A 94 5.34 10.71 2.92
C VAL A 94 4.83 11.54 1.74
N LEU A 95 4.75 12.86 1.88
CA LEU A 95 4.31 13.74 0.80
C LEU A 95 5.21 13.62 -0.44
N SER A 96 6.52 13.41 -0.26
CA SER A 96 7.44 13.21 -1.39
C SER A 96 7.10 11.99 -2.23
N CYS A 97 6.64 10.90 -1.62
CA CYS A 97 6.19 9.70 -2.34
C CYS A 97 4.84 9.89 -3.03
N ILE A 98 4.03 10.87 -2.62
CA ILE A 98 2.77 11.19 -3.31
C ILE A 98 3.04 12.03 -4.55
N THR A 99 3.87 13.08 -4.42
CA THR A 99 3.96 14.16 -5.43
C THR A 99 5.36 14.73 -5.68
N GLY A 100 6.39 14.32 -4.96
CA GLY A 100 7.70 14.96 -5.05
C GLY A 100 8.31 14.87 -6.44
N VAL A 101 9.09 15.88 -6.84
CA VAL A 101 9.87 15.90 -8.08
C VAL A 101 11.32 16.22 -7.74
N TYR A 102 12.25 15.35 -8.08
CA TYR A 102 13.68 15.55 -7.83
C TYR A 102 14.45 15.65 -9.15
N GLY A 103 14.96 16.84 -9.45
CA GLY A 103 15.51 17.15 -10.78
C GLY A 103 14.42 17.00 -11.84
N ASN A 104 14.61 16.08 -12.79
CA ASN A 104 13.63 15.77 -13.83
C ASN A 104 12.92 14.43 -13.60
N LYS A 105 13.01 13.86 -12.39
CA LYS A 105 12.42 12.56 -12.04
C LYS A 105 11.30 12.73 -11.02
N ASN A 106 10.21 12.00 -11.23
CA ASN A 106 9.13 11.92 -10.25
C ASN A 106 9.55 11.00 -9.09
N VAL A 107 9.40 11.49 -7.86
CA VAL A 107 9.43 10.70 -6.63
C VAL A 107 8.05 10.10 -6.35
N GLY A 108 7.00 10.86 -6.66
CA GLY A 108 5.59 10.43 -6.59
C GLY A 108 4.81 10.74 -7.87
N LEU A 109 3.66 10.09 -8.04
CA LEU A 109 2.88 10.16 -9.28
C LEU A 109 1.94 11.36 -9.37
N ALA A 110 1.42 11.85 -8.25
CA ALA A 110 0.35 12.84 -8.21
C ALA A 110 0.86 14.29 -8.24
N THR A 111 1.74 14.62 -9.18
CA THR A 111 2.37 15.96 -9.27
C THR A 111 1.39 17.10 -9.59
N GLY A 112 0.20 16.78 -10.10
CA GLY A 112 -0.87 17.71 -10.42
C GLY A 112 -2.01 17.78 -9.39
N ALA A 113 -1.97 16.99 -8.32
CA ALA A 113 -3.01 16.98 -7.29
C ALA A 113 -2.96 18.22 -6.37
N GLU A 114 -4.03 18.42 -5.61
CA GLU A 114 -4.12 19.42 -4.55
C GLU A 114 -3.95 18.76 -3.19
N PHE A 115 -3.40 19.50 -2.21
CA PHE A 115 -3.00 18.95 -0.92
C PHE A 115 -3.60 19.71 0.26
N LEU A 116 -4.09 18.93 1.21
CA LEU A 116 -4.43 19.36 2.55
C LEU A 116 -3.44 18.70 3.53
N LEU A 117 -2.66 19.46 4.29
CA LEU A 117 -1.65 18.89 5.19
C LEU A 117 -2.12 18.99 6.64
N ALA A 118 -2.39 17.86 7.27
CA ALA A 118 -2.83 17.81 8.66
C ALA A 118 -1.74 17.20 9.55
N ARG A 119 -1.34 17.95 10.58
CA ARG A 119 -0.52 17.40 11.65
C ARG A 119 -1.42 16.85 12.77
N THR A 120 -1.34 15.56 13.02
CA THR A 120 -2.16 14.84 14.01
C THR A 120 -1.34 14.18 15.13
N GLU A 121 -0.01 14.09 14.98
CA GLU A 121 0.83 13.28 15.88
C GLU A 121 1.81 14.09 16.74
N ILE A 122 2.18 13.50 17.89
CA ILE A 122 3.13 14.02 18.87
C ILE A 122 4.00 12.90 19.49
N LYS A 123 5.01 13.28 20.25
CA LYS A 123 5.98 12.43 20.97
C LYS A 123 6.16 13.03 22.36
N PRO A 124 6.06 12.22 23.43
CA PRO A 124 5.64 10.82 23.39
C PRO A 124 4.21 10.66 22.87
N GLU A 125 3.96 9.55 22.18
CA GLU A 125 2.65 9.24 21.62
C GLU A 125 1.61 9.09 22.72
N ILE A 126 0.41 9.62 22.47
CA ILE A 126 -0.67 9.70 23.45
C ILE A 126 -2.02 9.38 22.80
N LYS A 127 -2.95 8.80 23.57
CA LYS A 127 -4.24 8.31 23.03
C LYS A 127 -5.05 9.39 22.28
N VAL A 128 -4.90 10.66 22.63
CA VAL A 128 -5.59 11.79 21.98
C VAL A 128 -5.23 11.96 20.49
N GLU A 129 -4.14 11.37 20.00
CA GLU A 129 -3.81 11.37 18.57
C GLU A 129 -4.94 10.80 17.70
N GLU A 130 -5.71 9.84 18.22
CA GLU A 130 -6.86 9.28 17.50
C GLU A 130 -8.03 10.27 17.41
N GLU A 131 -8.18 11.15 18.41
CA GLU A 131 -9.15 12.26 18.36
C GLU A 131 -8.70 13.32 17.36
N TYR A 132 -7.39 13.60 17.26
CA TYR A 132 -6.84 14.49 16.25
C TYR A 132 -6.99 13.92 14.84
N TRP A 133 -6.78 12.61 14.66
CA TRP A 133 -7.04 11.93 13.39
C TRP A 133 -8.51 12.05 12.98
N MET A 134 -9.44 11.83 13.92
CA MET A 134 -10.88 12.01 13.69
C MET A 134 -11.23 13.46 13.34
N ALA A 135 -10.68 14.44 14.06
CA ALA A 135 -10.91 15.85 13.75
C ALA A 135 -10.31 16.26 12.39
N ALA A 136 -9.14 15.71 12.03
CA ALA A 136 -8.52 15.90 10.73
C ALA A 136 -9.37 15.28 9.61
N MET A 137 -9.99 14.13 9.86
CA MET A 137 -10.95 13.50 8.94
C MET A 137 -12.15 14.41 8.66
N GLU A 138 -12.77 14.97 9.70
CA GLU A 138 -13.87 15.93 9.53
C GLU A 138 -13.43 17.20 8.79
N TRP A 139 -12.23 17.70 9.10
CA TRP A 139 -11.65 18.84 8.40
C TRP A 139 -11.34 18.51 6.94
N ALA A 140 -10.87 17.31 6.62
CA ALA A 140 -10.64 16.88 5.25
C ALA A 140 -11.94 16.85 4.43
N ASP A 141 -13.02 16.29 5.00
CA ASP A 141 -14.38 16.29 4.41
C ASP A 141 -14.85 17.74 4.15
N GLN A 142 -14.75 18.61 5.15
CA GLN A 142 -15.13 20.02 5.03
C GLN A 142 -14.36 20.79 3.95
N ASN A 143 -13.11 20.40 3.69
CA ASN A 143 -12.27 21.03 2.66
C ASN A 143 -12.25 20.22 1.35
N GLY A 144 -13.17 19.27 1.17
CA GLY A 144 -13.42 18.58 -0.09
C GLY A 144 -12.32 17.60 -0.50
N ALA A 145 -11.73 16.89 0.45
CA ALA A 145 -10.77 15.83 0.14
C ALA A 145 -11.46 14.67 -0.60
N ASP A 146 -10.87 14.24 -1.71
CA ASP A 146 -11.23 12.98 -2.37
C ASP A 146 -10.56 11.80 -1.67
N ILE A 147 -9.28 11.98 -1.29
CA ILE A 147 -8.45 10.93 -0.69
C ILE A 147 -7.94 11.39 0.68
N ILE A 148 -8.00 10.52 1.69
CA ILE A 148 -7.19 10.63 2.91
C ILE A 148 -6.06 9.61 2.81
N SER A 149 -4.83 10.08 2.91
CA SER A 149 -3.62 9.26 2.99
C SER A 149 -3.05 9.33 4.40
N SER A 150 -2.99 8.20 5.08
CA SER A 150 -2.48 8.14 6.45
C SER A 150 -1.46 7.01 6.61
N SER A 151 -0.22 7.41 6.87
CA SER A 151 0.90 6.51 7.14
C SER A 151 1.07 6.29 8.66
N LEU A 152 -0.05 6.07 9.34
CA LEU A 152 -0.18 6.02 10.80
C LEU A 152 -0.92 4.74 11.20
N GLY A 153 -0.66 4.23 12.40
CA GLY A 153 -1.39 3.08 12.91
C GLY A 153 -1.28 2.87 14.42
N TYR A 154 -2.35 2.34 15.00
CA TYR A 154 -2.48 2.15 16.45
C TYR A 154 -2.62 0.66 16.78
N THR A 155 -1.67 0.16 17.60
CA THR A 155 -1.42 -1.28 17.83
C THR A 155 -1.40 -1.61 19.34
N ASP A 156 -0.42 -2.41 19.79
CA ASP A 156 -0.29 -3.04 21.11
C ASP A 156 -0.35 -2.09 22.31
N LYS A 157 0.16 -0.86 22.18
CA LYS A 157 0.12 0.16 23.24
C LYS A 157 -1.29 0.66 23.57
N ARG A 158 -2.28 0.37 22.72
CA ARG A 158 -3.66 0.90 22.85
C ARG A 158 -4.72 -0.17 22.74
N TYR A 159 -4.47 -1.21 21.95
CA TYR A 159 -5.45 -2.19 21.54
C TYR A 159 -4.92 -3.62 21.69
N THR A 160 -5.86 -4.55 21.67
CA THR A 160 -5.59 -5.98 21.52
C THR A 160 -5.83 -6.42 20.08
N VAL A 161 -5.21 -7.51 19.63
CA VAL A 161 -5.41 -8.05 18.28
C VAL A 161 -6.91 -8.32 18.01
N LYS A 162 -7.67 -8.78 19.00
CA LYS A 162 -9.14 -9.00 18.91
C LYS A 162 -9.94 -7.74 18.52
N GLN A 163 -9.38 -6.55 18.76
CA GLN A 163 -10.02 -5.28 18.39
C GLN A 163 -9.71 -4.86 16.96
N MET A 164 -8.78 -5.52 16.26
CA MET A 164 -8.49 -5.29 14.84
C MET A 164 -9.56 -5.94 13.96
N ASN A 165 -10.81 -5.50 14.12
CA ASN A 165 -12.00 -6.02 13.43
C ASN A 165 -12.73 -4.94 12.63
N GLY A 166 -12.08 -3.80 12.37
CA GLY A 166 -12.60 -2.69 11.59
C GLY A 166 -13.66 -1.86 12.31
N ARG A 167 -14.05 -2.23 13.52
CA ARG A 167 -15.22 -1.64 14.20
C ARG A 167 -14.94 -1.16 15.63
N SER A 168 -13.94 -1.73 16.30
CA SER A 168 -13.76 -1.52 17.75
C SER A 168 -13.03 -0.22 18.11
N THR A 169 -12.09 0.24 17.27
CA THR A 169 -11.24 1.40 17.60
C THR A 169 -11.90 2.71 17.20
N LEU A 170 -11.50 3.82 17.84
CA LEU A 170 -12.00 5.15 17.50
C LEU A 170 -11.68 5.50 16.04
N VAL A 171 -10.43 5.29 15.62
CA VAL A 171 -10.00 5.61 14.25
C VAL A 171 -10.62 4.69 13.20
N SER A 172 -10.90 3.41 13.51
CA SER A 172 -11.61 2.52 12.58
C SER A 172 -13.03 3.03 12.32
N GLN A 173 -13.72 3.54 13.36
CA GLN A 173 -15.03 4.16 13.21
C GLN A 173 -14.96 5.47 12.41
N ALA A 174 -13.97 6.32 12.68
CA ALA A 174 -13.76 7.57 11.96
C ALA A 174 -13.46 7.32 10.46
N ALA A 175 -12.58 6.37 10.15
CA ALA A 175 -12.26 5.97 8.78
C ALA A 175 -13.48 5.38 8.05
N SER A 176 -14.32 4.60 8.75
CA SER A 176 -15.59 4.11 8.21
C SER A 176 -16.56 5.25 7.87
N ILE A 177 -16.58 6.32 8.68
CA ILE A 177 -17.39 7.53 8.40
C ILE A 177 -16.86 8.24 7.16
N ALA A 178 -15.54 8.44 7.04
CA ALA A 178 -14.93 9.06 5.87
C ALA A 178 -15.27 8.30 4.57
N ALA A 179 -15.16 6.98 4.58
CA ALA A 179 -15.52 6.14 3.44
C ALA A 179 -17.00 6.31 3.05
N ARG A 180 -17.91 6.34 4.02
CA ARG A 180 -19.35 6.61 3.78
C ARG A 180 -19.63 8.02 3.25
N LYS A 181 -18.74 8.98 3.49
CA LYS A 181 -18.81 10.34 2.94
C LYS A 181 -18.31 10.43 1.50
N GLY A 182 -17.79 9.34 0.94
CA GLY A 182 -17.24 9.30 -0.42
C GLY A 182 -15.75 9.63 -0.48
N ILE A 183 -15.05 9.63 0.66
CA ILE A 183 -13.59 9.80 0.71
C ILE A 183 -12.94 8.43 0.59
N LEU A 184 -11.97 8.27 -0.33
CA LEU A 184 -11.13 7.09 -0.37
C LEU A 184 -10.08 7.19 0.74
N VAL A 185 -10.15 6.31 1.74
CA VAL A 185 -9.15 6.27 2.82
C VAL A 185 -8.09 5.22 2.46
N ILE A 186 -6.83 5.66 2.36
CA ILE A 186 -5.67 4.81 2.06
C ILE A 186 -4.75 4.82 3.29
N ASN A 187 -4.51 3.65 3.88
CA ASN A 187 -3.78 3.52 5.14
C ASN A 187 -2.65 2.48 5.06
N ALA A 188 -1.55 2.74 5.77
CA ALA A 188 -0.47 1.76 5.93
C ALA A 188 -0.95 0.53 6.73
N MET A 189 -0.51 -0.67 6.34
CA MET A 189 -0.76 -1.89 7.11
C MET A 189 -0.07 -1.86 8.48
N GLY A 190 1.19 -1.44 8.48
CA GLY A 190 2.04 -1.46 9.65
C GLY A 190 3.41 -2.05 9.39
N ASN A 191 4.31 -1.90 10.36
CA ASN A 191 5.69 -2.40 10.31
C ASN A 191 6.00 -3.39 11.44
N ASP A 192 4.97 -4.02 11.99
CA ASP A 192 5.10 -4.91 13.13
C ASP A 192 5.24 -6.38 12.72
N GLY A 193 5.45 -6.69 11.43
CA GLY A 193 5.54 -8.07 10.91
C GLY A 193 6.70 -8.92 11.44
N ARG A 194 7.64 -8.33 12.20
CA ARG A 194 8.70 -9.05 12.94
C ARG A 194 8.59 -8.91 14.46
N GLU A 195 7.61 -8.14 14.91
CA GLU A 195 7.38 -7.82 16.31
C GLU A 195 6.21 -8.67 16.82
N ASN A 196 6.01 -8.77 18.13
CA ASN A 196 4.94 -9.63 18.69
C ASN A 196 3.51 -9.29 18.24
N TRP A 197 3.28 -8.11 17.65
CA TRP A 197 1.97 -7.71 17.15
C TRP A 197 1.65 -8.37 15.80
N GLU A 198 2.62 -8.46 14.89
CA GLU A 198 2.59 -9.10 13.55
C GLU A 198 1.54 -8.59 12.54
N VAL A 199 0.34 -8.25 13.00
CA VAL A 199 -0.82 -7.90 12.18
C VAL A 199 -0.94 -6.39 11.95
N MET A 200 -1.97 -5.97 11.21
CA MET A 200 -2.21 -4.56 10.94
C MET A 200 -2.53 -3.72 12.19
N GLY A 201 -2.27 -2.42 12.10
CA GLY A 201 -2.79 -1.43 13.04
C GLY A 201 -4.10 -0.81 12.56
N ALA A 202 -4.91 -0.29 13.47
CA ALA A 202 -6.08 0.51 13.10
C ALA A 202 -5.64 1.86 12.51
N PRO A 203 -6.31 2.40 11.46
CA PRO A 203 -7.58 1.94 10.88
C PRO A 203 -7.45 1.02 9.64
N ALA A 204 -6.29 0.41 9.38
CA ALA A 204 -6.13 -0.48 8.21
C ALA A 204 -7.03 -1.73 8.26
N ASP A 205 -7.56 -2.06 9.43
CA ASP A 205 -8.47 -3.16 9.71
C ASP A 205 -9.91 -2.93 9.22
N VAL A 206 -10.25 -1.73 8.75
CA VAL A 206 -11.58 -1.38 8.21
C VAL A 206 -11.75 -1.95 6.79
N ASP A 207 -12.92 -2.51 6.49
CA ASP A 207 -13.24 -3.10 5.18
C ASP A 207 -13.21 -2.07 4.05
N SER A 208 -13.72 -0.87 4.31
CA SER A 208 -13.75 0.26 3.37
C SER A 208 -12.49 1.13 3.36
N VAL A 209 -11.40 0.70 4.02
CA VAL A 209 -10.08 1.37 3.97
C VAL A 209 -9.16 0.58 3.06
N LEU A 210 -8.54 1.24 2.09
CA LEU A 210 -7.55 0.61 1.21
C LEU A 210 -6.23 0.48 1.97
N SER A 211 -5.98 -0.70 2.54
CA SER A 211 -4.80 -0.95 3.38
C SER A 211 -3.62 -1.44 2.54
N ILE A 212 -2.45 -0.83 2.75
CA ILE A 212 -1.28 -0.99 1.87
C ILE A 212 -0.15 -1.73 2.58
N GLY A 213 0.20 -2.90 2.06
CA GLY A 213 1.35 -3.68 2.48
C GLY A 213 2.66 -3.26 1.79
N GLY A 214 3.78 -3.74 2.31
CA GLY A 214 5.12 -3.44 1.79
C GLY A 214 5.77 -4.63 1.10
N VAL A 215 6.35 -4.39 -0.06
CA VAL A 215 7.15 -5.39 -0.80
C VAL A 215 8.53 -4.84 -1.15
N ASP A 216 9.48 -5.73 -1.42
CA ASP A 216 10.77 -5.33 -1.96
C ASP A 216 10.60 -4.69 -3.36
N PRO A 217 11.20 -3.52 -3.61
CA PRO A 217 11.06 -2.79 -4.87
C PRO A 217 11.66 -3.50 -6.09
N PHE A 218 12.44 -4.56 -5.92
CA PHE A 218 13.12 -5.25 -7.00
C PHE A 218 12.60 -6.67 -7.22
N THR A 219 12.15 -7.36 -6.16
CA THR A 219 11.65 -8.74 -6.28
C THR A 219 10.13 -8.83 -6.17
N GLY A 220 9.46 -7.84 -5.59
CA GLY A 220 8.01 -7.90 -5.31
C GLY A 220 7.65 -8.84 -4.16
N TYR A 221 8.65 -9.43 -3.49
CA TYR A 221 8.45 -10.29 -2.33
C TYR A 221 8.06 -9.44 -1.10
N HIS A 222 7.18 -9.96 -0.25
CA HIS A 222 6.77 -9.29 0.98
C HIS A 222 7.98 -8.91 1.85
N ILE A 223 8.07 -7.61 2.20
CA ILE A 223 9.15 -7.15 3.05
C ILE A 223 8.84 -7.56 4.49
N ASN A 224 9.78 -8.24 5.13
CA ASN A 224 9.59 -8.84 6.45
C ASN A 224 9.11 -7.93 7.59
N PHE A 225 9.26 -6.61 7.53
CA PHE A 225 8.64 -5.74 8.54
C PHE A 225 7.16 -5.47 8.27
N SER A 226 6.68 -5.58 7.03
CA SER A 226 5.30 -5.26 6.70
C SER A 226 4.35 -6.15 7.51
N SER A 227 3.36 -5.53 8.13
CA SER A 227 2.35 -6.25 8.90
C SER A 227 1.45 -7.11 8.01
N PHE A 228 0.96 -8.22 8.56
CA PHE A 228 0.13 -9.20 7.86
C PHE A 228 -1.38 -9.00 8.12
N GLY A 229 -2.19 -9.59 7.25
CA GLY A 229 -3.56 -10.01 7.58
C GLY A 229 -3.62 -11.36 8.31
N PRO A 230 -4.83 -11.91 8.48
CA PRO A 230 -6.12 -11.24 8.27
C PRO A 230 -6.44 -10.28 9.42
N THR A 231 -7.56 -9.56 9.28
CA THR A 231 -8.21 -8.95 10.46
C THR A 231 -8.62 -10.03 11.48
N SER A 232 -8.89 -9.63 12.71
CA SER A 232 -9.29 -10.57 13.78
C SER A 232 -10.63 -11.28 13.54
N ASP A 233 -11.43 -10.79 12.60
CA ASP A 233 -12.63 -11.43 12.07
C ASP A 233 -12.43 -12.01 10.66
N TYR A 234 -11.19 -12.37 10.33
CA TYR A 234 -10.75 -13.11 9.14
C TYR A 234 -10.99 -12.44 7.78
N ARG A 235 -11.29 -11.13 7.75
CA ARG A 235 -11.38 -10.37 6.48
C ARG A 235 -10.00 -10.20 5.84
N LEU A 236 -10.00 -10.19 4.52
CA LEU A 236 -8.83 -10.09 3.64
C LEU A 236 -8.12 -8.72 3.79
N LYS A 237 -6.86 -8.76 4.25
CA LYS A 237 -5.92 -7.63 4.34
C LYS A 237 -4.47 -8.13 4.14
N PRO A 238 -3.52 -7.32 3.61
CA PRO A 238 -3.73 -6.03 2.96
C PRO A 238 -4.62 -6.14 1.72
N ASN A 239 -5.08 -5.01 1.19
CA ASN A 239 -5.79 -5.02 -0.10
C ASN A 239 -4.79 -5.17 -1.25
N ILE A 240 -3.75 -4.34 -1.24
CA ILE A 240 -2.68 -4.32 -2.24
C ILE A 240 -1.35 -3.91 -1.59
N CYS A 241 -0.26 -4.03 -2.34
CA CYS A 241 1.08 -3.67 -1.89
C CYS A 241 1.74 -2.63 -2.80
N ALA A 242 2.77 -1.99 -2.28
CA ALA A 242 3.72 -1.17 -3.04
C ALA A 242 5.11 -1.30 -2.41
N PRO A 243 6.17 -0.81 -3.08
CA PRO A 243 7.51 -0.78 -2.51
C PRO A 243 7.54 -0.28 -1.06
N GLY A 244 8.02 -1.13 -0.16
CA GLY A 244 8.29 -0.81 1.26
C GLY A 244 9.61 -0.10 1.45
N SER A 245 10.40 0.09 0.40
CA SER A 245 11.61 0.89 0.39
C SER A 245 11.54 1.87 -0.78
N ALA A 246 11.85 3.14 -0.54
CA ALA A 246 11.77 4.20 -1.54
C ALA A 246 12.86 5.26 -1.30
N MET A 247 13.19 6.00 -2.36
CA MET A 247 13.84 7.29 -2.23
C MET A 247 12.80 8.33 -1.80
N ILE A 248 13.11 9.05 -0.74
CA ILE A 248 12.21 10.00 -0.06
C ILE A 248 12.92 11.33 0.19
N ALA A 249 12.15 12.41 0.24
CA ALA A 249 12.65 13.69 0.73
C ALA A 249 12.73 13.71 2.25
N SER A 250 13.83 14.21 2.79
CA SER A 250 13.92 14.78 4.13
C SER A 250 13.66 16.30 4.04
N SER A 251 13.88 17.04 5.13
CA SER A 251 13.72 18.50 5.14
C SER A 251 14.62 19.23 4.13
N SER A 252 15.83 18.72 3.86
CA SER A 252 16.81 19.39 3.00
C SER A 252 17.57 18.47 2.03
N SER A 253 17.24 17.18 1.99
CA SER A 253 17.98 16.18 1.21
C SER A 253 17.09 15.03 0.75
N MET A 254 17.60 14.18 -0.13
CA MET A 254 17.00 12.89 -0.44
C MET A 254 17.68 11.79 0.37
N LYS A 255 16.93 10.77 0.79
CA LYS A 255 17.46 9.59 1.49
C LYS A 255 16.64 8.36 1.15
N LYS A 256 17.15 7.18 1.52
CA LYS A 256 16.38 5.93 1.46
C LYS A 256 15.50 5.82 2.70
N GLY A 257 14.22 5.54 2.49
CA GLY A 257 13.23 5.25 3.53
C GLY A 257 12.77 3.80 3.47
N TYR A 258 12.45 3.22 4.62
CA TYR A 258 11.88 1.88 4.75
C TYR A 258 10.59 1.95 5.55
N GLY A 259 9.50 1.41 5.04
CA GLY A 259 8.20 1.40 5.72
C GLY A 259 7.00 1.24 4.80
N THR A 260 5.93 0.62 5.32
CA THR A 260 4.60 0.71 4.69
C THR A 260 4.11 2.16 4.66
N SER A 261 4.68 3.04 5.50
CA SER A 261 4.55 4.49 5.40
C SER A 261 4.95 5.08 4.04
N TYR A 262 5.77 4.40 3.24
CA TYR A 262 6.18 4.85 1.91
C TYR A 262 5.46 4.08 0.79
N SER A 263 5.03 2.84 1.05
CA SER A 263 4.12 2.11 0.16
C SER A 263 2.78 2.83 0.01
N THR A 264 2.24 3.30 1.14
CA THR A 264 0.94 4.01 1.22
C THR A 264 0.89 5.25 0.32
N PRO A 265 1.81 6.23 0.41
CA PRO A 265 1.80 7.40 -0.45
C PRO A 265 2.11 7.12 -1.92
N LEU A 266 2.89 6.08 -2.25
CA LEU A 266 3.06 5.64 -3.64
C LEU A 266 1.72 5.18 -4.23
N ILE A 267 0.95 4.41 -3.47
CA ILE A 267 -0.42 4.02 -3.85
C ILE A 267 -1.36 5.22 -3.88
N THR A 268 -1.26 6.16 -2.94
CA THR A 268 -2.05 7.40 -2.97
C THR A 268 -1.80 8.18 -4.27
N GLY A 269 -0.55 8.30 -4.70
CA GLY A 269 -0.21 8.93 -5.98
C GLY A 269 -0.81 8.19 -7.17
N PHE A 270 -0.73 6.86 -7.17
CA PHE A 270 -1.35 6.02 -8.20
C PHE A 270 -2.87 6.16 -8.22
N ALA A 271 -3.53 6.11 -7.07
CA ALA A 271 -4.97 6.22 -6.92
C ALA A 271 -5.48 7.58 -7.41
N ALA A 272 -4.74 8.66 -7.16
CA ALA A 272 -5.07 9.97 -7.71
C ALA A 272 -5.02 9.98 -9.26
N CYS A 273 -4.02 9.33 -9.86
CA CYS A 273 -3.97 9.16 -11.33
C CYS A 273 -5.14 8.33 -11.87
N VAL A 274 -5.49 7.23 -11.20
CA VAL A 274 -6.65 6.41 -11.56
C VAL A 274 -7.94 7.22 -11.46
N TRP A 275 -8.13 7.94 -10.35
CA TRP A 275 -9.35 8.69 -10.13
C TRP A 275 -9.47 9.89 -11.06
N GLN A 276 -8.36 10.56 -11.41
CA GLN A 276 -8.35 11.61 -12.45
C GLN A 276 -9.00 11.14 -13.75
N MET A 277 -8.76 9.88 -14.16
CA MET A 277 -9.33 9.31 -15.38
C MET A 277 -10.78 8.84 -15.23
N ASN A 278 -11.27 8.68 -14.00
CA ASN A 278 -12.54 8.03 -13.67
C ASN A 278 -13.35 8.88 -12.67
N ARG A 279 -13.44 10.20 -12.90
CA ARG A 279 -14.05 11.15 -11.94
C ARG A 279 -15.55 10.95 -11.73
N GLU A 280 -16.20 10.22 -12.62
CA GLU A 280 -17.59 9.80 -12.48
C GLU A 280 -17.79 8.66 -11.46
N LYS A 281 -16.71 7.97 -11.07
CA LYS A 281 -16.74 6.85 -10.13
C LYS A 281 -16.70 7.32 -8.68
N SER A 282 -17.45 6.62 -7.85
CA SER A 282 -17.38 6.74 -6.38
C SER A 282 -16.05 6.25 -5.83
N SER A 283 -15.72 6.64 -4.59
CA SER A 283 -14.51 6.17 -3.90
C SER A 283 -14.43 4.66 -3.80
N MET A 284 -15.56 3.97 -3.59
CA MET A 284 -15.58 2.50 -3.49
C MET A 284 -15.44 1.80 -4.85
N GLU A 285 -15.88 2.43 -5.95
CA GLU A 285 -15.56 1.92 -7.28
C GLU A 285 -14.08 2.10 -7.61
N ILE A 286 -13.47 3.21 -7.19
CA ILE A 286 -12.01 3.39 -7.29
C ILE A 286 -11.28 2.36 -6.43
N PHE A 287 -11.72 2.14 -5.19
CA PHE A 287 -11.20 1.08 -4.32
C PHE A 287 -11.17 -0.28 -5.03
N SER A 288 -12.29 -0.70 -5.64
CA SER A 288 -12.35 -1.97 -6.36
C SER A 288 -11.46 -2.00 -7.60
N LEU A 289 -11.34 -0.89 -8.34
CA LEU A 289 -10.41 -0.80 -9.47
C LEU A 289 -8.95 -0.91 -9.03
N MET A 290 -8.60 -0.35 -7.87
CA MET A 290 -7.25 -0.46 -7.31
C MET A 290 -6.90 -1.92 -7.01
N GLU A 291 -7.80 -2.65 -6.36
CA GLU A 291 -7.63 -4.10 -6.10
C GLU A 291 -7.52 -4.91 -7.39
N GLN A 292 -8.43 -4.68 -8.36
CA GLN A 292 -8.45 -5.40 -9.63
C GLN A 292 -7.23 -5.14 -10.51
N SER A 293 -6.58 -3.98 -10.35
CA SER A 293 -5.35 -3.65 -11.06
C SER A 293 -4.10 -4.32 -10.48
N GLY A 294 -4.21 -4.98 -9.32
CA GLY A 294 -3.14 -5.76 -8.69
C GLY A 294 -2.67 -6.90 -9.59
N HIS A 295 -1.35 -7.06 -9.75
CA HIS A 295 -0.81 -8.08 -10.65
C HIS A 295 -1.11 -9.52 -10.20
N LEU A 296 -1.42 -9.75 -8.92
CA LEU A 296 -1.83 -11.07 -8.44
C LEU A 296 -3.33 -11.32 -8.64
N TYR A 297 -4.15 -10.30 -8.93
CA TYR A 297 -5.60 -10.45 -9.04
C TYR A 297 -6.01 -11.51 -10.11
N PRO A 298 -6.94 -12.45 -9.81
CA PRO A 298 -7.77 -12.54 -8.60
C PRO A 298 -7.17 -13.40 -7.46
N TYR A 299 -5.91 -13.83 -7.53
CA TYR A 299 -5.24 -14.45 -6.39
C TYR A 299 -5.00 -13.44 -5.26
N PHE A 300 -5.05 -13.93 -4.03
CA PHE A 300 -4.89 -13.15 -2.81
C PHE A 300 -4.11 -13.95 -1.76
N ASP A 301 -3.29 -13.29 -0.94
CA ASP A 301 -2.81 -13.82 0.33
C ASP A 301 -2.68 -12.73 1.41
N TYR A 302 -2.50 -13.12 2.67
CA TYR A 302 -2.45 -12.20 3.81
C TYR A 302 -1.15 -11.38 3.93
N ALA A 303 -0.20 -11.54 3.00
CA ALA A 303 1.03 -10.75 2.94
C ALA A 303 1.04 -9.74 1.79
N HIS A 304 0.61 -10.17 0.60
CA HIS A 304 0.69 -9.41 -0.64
C HIS A 304 -0.66 -8.80 -1.04
N GLY A 305 -1.77 -9.25 -0.45
CA GLY A 305 -3.09 -8.91 -0.94
C GLY A 305 -3.27 -9.32 -2.40
N TYR A 306 -3.83 -8.43 -3.22
CA TYR A 306 -3.88 -8.59 -4.69
C TYR A 306 -2.56 -8.19 -5.40
N GLY A 307 -1.48 -7.95 -4.65
CA GLY A 307 -0.17 -7.59 -5.16
C GLY A 307 -0.02 -6.08 -5.45
N ILE A 308 0.92 -5.75 -6.31
CA ILE A 308 1.23 -4.37 -6.74
C ILE A 308 0.31 -3.97 -7.90
N PRO A 309 -0.45 -2.86 -7.81
CA PRO A 309 -1.30 -2.39 -8.91
C PRO A 309 -0.48 -1.94 -10.12
N GLN A 310 -1.00 -2.21 -11.32
CA GLN A 310 -0.29 -2.00 -12.58
C GLN A 310 -1.02 -0.97 -13.45
N ALA A 311 -0.38 0.15 -13.79
CA ALA A 311 -1.01 1.22 -14.57
C ALA A 311 -1.50 0.75 -15.96
N SER A 312 -0.84 -0.22 -16.59
CA SER A 312 -1.25 -0.76 -17.91
C SER A 312 -2.63 -1.41 -17.89
N TYR A 313 -3.14 -1.82 -16.71
CA TYR A 313 -4.50 -2.32 -16.54
C TYR A 313 -5.55 -1.33 -17.09
N PHE A 314 -5.32 -0.03 -16.95
CA PHE A 314 -6.26 1.01 -17.35
C PHE A 314 -6.18 1.41 -18.83
N PHE A 315 -5.16 0.96 -19.56
CA PHE A 315 -4.92 1.35 -20.95
C PHE A 315 -5.10 0.21 -21.96
N ASN A 316 -5.64 -0.93 -21.52
CA ASN A 316 -5.89 -2.12 -22.36
C ASN A 316 -4.64 -2.70 -23.06
N GLU A 317 -3.43 -2.35 -22.61
CA GLU A 317 -2.17 -2.83 -23.22
C GLU A 317 -1.66 -4.16 -22.66
N CYS A 318 -2.33 -4.73 -21.64
CA CYS A 318 -2.02 -6.05 -21.10
C CYS A 318 -3.23 -7.01 -21.13
N LYS A 319 -3.78 -7.24 -22.32
CA LYS A 319 -4.37 -8.55 -22.65
C LYS A 319 -3.31 -9.43 -23.33
N LYS A 320 -2.09 -9.51 -22.77
CA LYS A 320 -1.19 -10.63 -23.11
C LYS A 320 -2.01 -11.89 -22.83
N LYS A 321 -2.20 -12.75 -23.84
CA LYS A 321 -2.89 -14.04 -23.66
C LYS A 321 -2.20 -14.76 -22.50
N LYS A 322 -2.90 -14.87 -21.37
CA LYS A 322 -2.50 -15.71 -20.25
C LYS A 322 -2.32 -17.11 -20.82
N ASP A 323 -1.15 -17.70 -20.67
CA ASP A 323 -0.99 -19.12 -20.99
C ASP A 323 -1.70 -19.92 -19.88
N PRO A 324 -2.89 -20.49 -20.15
CA PRO A 324 -3.69 -21.15 -19.13
C PRO A 324 -3.01 -22.42 -18.58
N GLY A 325 -1.91 -22.88 -19.20
CA GLY A 325 -1.20 -24.10 -18.85
C GLY A 325 0.09 -23.90 -18.03
N ALA A 326 0.40 -22.66 -17.59
CA ALA A 326 1.63 -22.40 -16.84
C ALA A 326 1.67 -23.09 -15.47
N VAL A 327 0.50 -23.38 -14.87
CA VAL A 327 0.36 -24.10 -13.60
C VAL A 327 -0.62 -25.24 -13.80
N SER A 328 -0.33 -26.40 -13.22
CA SER A 328 -1.22 -27.56 -13.20
C SER A 328 -1.14 -28.29 -11.87
N PHE A 329 -2.20 -29.01 -11.54
CA PHE A 329 -2.28 -29.83 -10.33
C PHE A 329 -2.34 -31.30 -10.70
N VAL A 330 -1.43 -32.09 -10.12
CA VAL A 330 -1.38 -33.55 -10.27
C VAL A 330 -1.71 -34.17 -8.92
N LYS A 331 -2.87 -34.83 -8.83
CA LYS A 331 -3.33 -35.51 -7.62
C LYS A 331 -2.98 -37.00 -7.68
N ASP A 332 -2.36 -37.52 -6.63
CA ASP A 332 -2.19 -38.95 -6.38
C ASP A 332 -2.93 -39.37 -5.10
N ASP A 333 -2.60 -40.54 -4.53
CA ASP A 333 -3.29 -41.08 -3.36
C ASP A 333 -2.99 -40.30 -2.07
N ASP A 334 -1.85 -39.60 -2.00
CA ASP A 334 -1.35 -38.96 -0.79
C ASP A 334 -1.21 -37.42 -0.93
N PHE A 335 -1.01 -36.91 -2.15
CA PHE A 335 -0.66 -35.52 -2.41
C PHE A 335 -1.37 -34.89 -3.60
N VAL A 336 -1.40 -33.56 -3.61
CA VAL A 336 -1.61 -32.73 -4.80
C VAL A 336 -0.32 -31.97 -5.09
N THR A 337 0.33 -32.29 -6.20
CA THR A 337 1.56 -31.63 -6.65
C THR A 337 1.23 -30.45 -7.57
N ILE A 338 1.82 -29.29 -7.28
CA ILE A 338 1.74 -28.09 -8.10
C ILE A 338 2.94 -28.06 -9.05
N THR A 339 2.65 -28.22 -10.33
CA THR A 339 3.66 -28.23 -11.40
C THR A 339 3.56 -26.96 -12.22
N VAL A 340 4.71 -26.34 -12.48
CA VAL A 340 4.87 -25.18 -13.37
C VAL A 340 5.56 -25.61 -14.66
N SER A 341 5.01 -25.25 -15.81
CA SER A 341 5.53 -25.66 -17.12
C SER A 341 6.42 -24.60 -17.79
N ASP A 342 6.21 -23.31 -17.49
CA ASP A 342 6.99 -22.20 -18.02
C ASP A 342 8.10 -21.75 -17.06
N LEU A 343 9.26 -22.38 -17.17
CA LEU A 343 10.47 -21.99 -16.41
C LEU A 343 11.24 -20.83 -17.05
N SER A 344 10.75 -20.22 -18.14
CA SER A 344 11.46 -19.10 -18.74
C SER A 344 11.58 -17.96 -17.72
N ALA A 345 12.75 -17.33 -17.62
CA ALA A 345 12.83 -16.11 -16.83
C ALA A 345 11.93 -15.07 -17.53
N ALA A 346 10.88 -14.61 -16.84
CA ALA A 346 10.12 -13.48 -17.37
C ALA A 346 11.09 -12.31 -17.58
N SER A 347 10.97 -11.61 -18.71
CA SER A 347 11.72 -10.36 -18.95
C SER A 347 11.36 -9.23 -17.99
N GLU A 348 10.44 -9.49 -17.05
CA GLU A 348 9.89 -8.56 -16.08
C GLU A 348 10.41 -8.92 -14.68
N LYS A 349 11.00 -7.93 -14.00
CA LYS A 349 11.83 -8.00 -12.78
C LYS A 349 11.21 -8.75 -11.57
N TYR A 350 9.92 -9.11 -11.62
CA TYR A 350 9.11 -9.51 -10.44
C TYR A 350 8.44 -10.91 -10.50
N MET A 351 8.66 -11.72 -11.54
CA MET A 351 7.65 -12.72 -11.94
C MET A 351 8.09 -14.20 -11.94
N ASN A 352 9.01 -14.60 -11.05
CA ASN A 352 9.44 -16.00 -10.94
C ASN A 352 9.01 -16.67 -9.62
N TYR A 353 7.91 -16.21 -9.02
CA TYR A 353 7.34 -16.79 -7.81
C TYR A 353 6.02 -17.50 -8.10
N LEU A 354 5.90 -18.73 -7.59
CA LEU A 354 4.63 -19.42 -7.42
C LEU A 354 4.03 -18.98 -6.09
N TYR A 355 2.81 -18.46 -6.14
CA TYR A 355 2.02 -18.14 -4.97
C TYR A 355 0.94 -19.21 -4.84
N TYR A 356 0.70 -19.75 -3.66
CA TYR A 356 -0.44 -20.64 -3.45
C TYR A 356 -1.02 -20.50 -2.04
N HIS A 357 -2.30 -20.81 -1.92
CA HIS A 357 -2.99 -20.87 -0.64
C HIS A 357 -3.96 -22.05 -0.57
N ILE A 358 -4.25 -22.43 0.67
CA ILE A 358 -5.29 -23.37 1.05
C ILE A 358 -6.36 -22.57 1.78
N GLN A 359 -7.56 -22.54 1.21
CA GLN A 359 -8.73 -21.87 1.75
C GLN A 359 -9.70 -22.91 2.31
N ASN A 360 -10.17 -22.68 3.53
CA ASN A 360 -11.15 -23.53 4.18
C ASN A 360 -12.60 -23.18 3.74
N PRO A 361 -13.61 -23.99 4.10
CA PRO A 361 -15.00 -23.77 3.68
C PRO A 361 -15.61 -22.43 4.14
N ASP A 362 -15.06 -21.80 5.18
CA ASP A 362 -15.49 -20.48 5.67
C ASP A 362 -14.84 -19.31 4.89
N GLY A 363 -14.00 -19.62 3.91
CA GLY A 363 -13.30 -18.64 3.08
C GLY A 363 -12.02 -18.09 3.70
N VAL A 364 -11.57 -18.64 4.83
CA VAL A 364 -10.32 -18.22 5.50
C VAL A 364 -9.14 -18.99 4.92
N LEU A 365 -8.01 -18.31 4.71
CA LEU A 365 -6.76 -18.97 4.31
C LEU A 365 -6.11 -19.63 5.53
N ASP A 366 -6.15 -20.95 5.60
CA ASP A 366 -5.46 -21.74 6.63
C ASP A 366 -3.95 -21.79 6.36
N TYR A 367 -3.54 -21.67 5.09
CA TYR A 367 -2.15 -21.66 4.67
C TYR A 367 -1.94 -20.83 3.42
N TYR A 368 -0.80 -20.15 3.31
CA TYR A 368 -0.32 -19.56 2.06
C TYR A 368 1.21 -19.56 2.03
N ALA A 369 1.79 -19.65 0.83
CA ALA A 369 3.23 -19.55 0.65
C ALA A 369 3.61 -18.98 -0.72
N VAL A 370 4.83 -18.46 -0.78
CA VAL A 370 5.46 -17.92 -1.98
C VAL A 370 6.78 -18.64 -2.19
N LEU A 371 6.92 -19.30 -3.35
CA LEU A 371 8.04 -20.17 -3.66
C LEU A 371 8.73 -19.71 -4.94
N GLY A 372 10.06 -19.64 -4.91
CA GLY A 372 10.83 -19.44 -6.14
C GLY A 372 10.72 -20.66 -7.04
N VAL A 373 10.43 -20.44 -8.32
CA VAL A 373 10.31 -21.55 -9.29
C VAL A 373 11.68 -21.83 -9.91
N LEU A 374 12.29 -22.95 -9.49
CA LEU A 374 13.60 -23.41 -9.98
C LEU A 374 13.51 -24.70 -10.80
N GLN A 375 12.37 -25.40 -10.74
CA GLN A 375 12.09 -26.67 -11.39
C GLN A 375 10.58 -26.81 -11.62
N ASN A 376 10.16 -27.80 -12.41
CA ASN A 376 8.77 -27.99 -12.78
C ASN A 376 7.88 -28.34 -11.58
N ASP A 377 8.24 -29.36 -10.80
CA ASP A 377 7.48 -29.74 -9.60
C ASP A 377 7.91 -28.86 -8.44
N VAL A 378 7.07 -27.87 -8.12
CA VAL A 378 7.44 -26.81 -7.19
C VAL A 378 7.14 -27.23 -5.75
N VAL A 379 5.97 -27.84 -5.50
CA VAL A 379 5.53 -28.23 -4.15
C VAL A 379 4.47 -29.33 -4.21
N SER A 380 4.49 -30.22 -3.22
CA SER A 380 3.45 -31.23 -2.99
C SER A 380 2.70 -30.90 -1.70
N VAL A 381 1.38 -30.77 -1.80
CA VAL A 381 0.48 -30.50 -0.66
C VAL A 381 -0.15 -31.81 -0.21
N PRO A 382 0.01 -32.23 1.05
CA PRO A 382 -0.63 -33.45 1.56
C PRO A 382 -2.16 -33.38 1.45
N LEU A 383 -2.80 -34.44 0.97
CA LEU A 383 -4.27 -34.51 0.86
C LEU A 383 -4.97 -34.45 2.22
N GLU A 384 -4.30 -34.85 3.30
CA GLU A 384 -4.82 -34.70 4.67
C GLU A 384 -5.06 -33.23 5.08
N ASN A 385 -4.40 -32.28 4.41
CA ASN A 385 -4.60 -30.84 4.61
C ASN A 385 -5.71 -30.25 3.71
N LEU A 386 -6.35 -31.08 2.87
CA LEU A 386 -7.31 -30.69 1.84
C LEU A 386 -8.62 -31.45 2.03
N GLY A 387 -9.36 -31.08 3.07
CA GLY A 387 -10.65 -31.69 3.42
C GLY A 387 -11.81 -31.27 2.52
N GLU A 388 -13.00 -31.83 2.77
CA GLU A 388 -14.22 -31.48 2.03
C GLU A 388 -14.52 -29.97 2.14
N GLY A 389 -14.77 -29.34 0.98
CA GLY A 389 -15.05 -27.91 0.86
C GLY A 389 -13.80 -27.01 0.87
N TYR A 390 -12.60 -27.57 0.99
CA TYR A 390 -11.36 -26.81 0.86
C TYR A 390 -11.07 -26.46 -0.61
N VAL A 391 -10.35 -25.35 -0.80
CA VAL A 391 -9.89 -24.88 -2.12
C VAL A 391 -8.37 -24.69 -2.09
N LEU A 392 -7.67 -25.40 -2.96
CA LEU A 392 -6.26 -25.13 -3.27
C LEU A 392 -6.21 -24.19 -4.47
N ARG A 393 -5.59 -23.01 -4.32
CA ARG A 393 -5.40 -22.05 -5.41
C ARG A 393 -3.94 -21.69 -5.57
N ALA A 394 -3.47 -21.64 -6.80
CA ALA A 394 -2.12 -21.23 -7.15
C ALA A 394 -2.14 -20.13 -8.22
N TYR A 395 -1.16 -19.22 -8.14
CA TYR A 395 -0.90 -18.18 -9.10
C TYR A 395 0.56 -18.24 -9.56
N TYR A 396 0.77 -18.14 -10.87
CA TYR A 396 2.09 -17.97 -11.48
C TYR A 396 1.95 -17.20 -12.80
N LYS A 397 2.75 -16.14 -12.99
CA LYS A 397 2.82 -15.35 -14.24
C LYS A 397 1.45 -14.97 -14.84
N GLY A 398 0.53 -14.51 -14.01
CA GLY A 398 -0.80 -14.06 -14.44
C GLY A 398 -1.85 -15.16 -14.56
N THR A 399 -1.47 -16.43 -14.42
CA THR A 399 -2.37 -17.59 -14.49
C THR A 399 -2.74 -18.03 -13.08
N VAL A 400 -4.05 -18.16 -12.84
CA VAL A 400 -4.61 -18.70 -11.60
C VAL A 400 -5.19 -20.08 -11.90
N THR A 401 -4.84 -21.07 -11.09
CA THR A 401 -5.41 -22.44 -11.15
C THR A 401 -5.98 -22.77 -9.78
N GLU A 402 -7.15 -23.41 -9.76
CA GLU A 402 -7.81 -23.83 -8.52
C GLU A 402 -8.31 -25.28 -8.60
N MET A 403 -8.33 -25.95 -7.45
CA MET A 403 -8.89 -27.29 -7.26
C MET A 403 -9.70 -27.30 -5.97
N ASN A 404 -10.94 -27.77 -6.09
CA ASN A 404 -11.86 -27.93 -4.96
C ASN A 404 -11.83 -29.38 -4.49
N PHE A 405 -11.99 -29.58 -3.18
CA PHE A 405 -11.91 -30.90 -2.52
C PHE A 405 -13.23 -31.33 -1.91
#